data_AF-A0A317EG96-F1
#
_entry.id   AF-A0A317EG96-F1
#
_cell.length_a   1.000
_cell.length_b   1.000
_cell.length_c   1.000
_cell.angle_alpha   90.00
_cell.angle_beta   90.00
_cell.angle_gamma   90.00
#
_symmetry.space_group_name_H-M   'P 1'
#
loop_
_entity.id
_entity.type
_entity.pdbx_description
1 polymer ?
#
loop_
_entity_poly.entity_id
_entity_poly.type
_entity_poly.pdbx_seq_one_letter_code
_entity_poly.pdbx_strand_id
1 'polypeptide(L)'
;MSSEGALHSVVETPEFLRAAQGLLDEAEKSALVDYIAAHPSVGDLIVGTGGARKLRWAIGNRGKGEKANLTKAERNELRDVLSDIAAIYRKGRER
;
A
#
# COMPACT_ATOMS: atom_id res chain seq x y z
N MET A 1 -29.35 -6.37 15.57
CA MET A 1 -28.46 -6.56 16.72
C MET A 1 -27.06 -6.20 16.25
N SER A 2 -26.78 -4.90 16.21
CA SER A 2 -25.50 -4.35 15.81
C SER A 2 -24.53 -4.61 16.96
N SER A 3 -23.56 -5.49 16.78
CA SER A 3 -22.53 -5.75 17.79
C SER A 3 -21.63 -4.53 17.88
N GLU A 4 -21.87 -3.75 18.92
CA GLU A 4 -21.13 -2.57 19.34
C GLU A 4 -19.77 -3.00 19.93
N GLY A 5 -18.67 -2.54 19.31
CA GLY A 5 -17.47 -2.09 20.04
C GLY A 5 -16.51 -3.10 20.68
N ALA A 6 -16.41 -4.36 20.25
CA ALA A 6 -15.31 -5.23 20.68
C ALA A 6 -14.15 -5.18 19.66
N LEU A 7 -13.01 -4.63 20.05
CA LEU A 7 -11.75 -4.79 19.32
C LEU A 7 -11.33 -6.26 19.38
N HIS A 8 -11.03 -6.84 18.22
CA HIS A 8 -10.60 -8.23 18.10
C HIS A 8 -9.10 -8.31 17.87
N SER A 9 -8.44 -9.28 18.50
CA SER A 9 -7.05 -9.60 18.16
C SER A 9 -6.99 -10.19 16.75
N VAL A 10 -6.13 -9.63 15.91
CA VAL A 10 -5.89 -10.10 14.55
C VAL A 10 -4.63 -10.97 14.55
N VAL A 11 -4.72 -12.14 13.91
CA VAL A 11 -3.57 -13.01 13.68
C VAL A 11 -3.19 -12.92 12.20
N GLU A 12 -1.97 -12.49 11.94
CA GLU A 12 -1.40 -12.42 10.60
C GLU A 12 -0.83 -13.78 10.20
N THR A 13 -1.21 -14.31 9.03
CA THR A 13 -0.64 -15.57 8.53
C THR A 13 0.65 -15.33 7.74
N PRO A 14 1.54 -16.33 7.63
CA PRO A 14 2.74 -16.22 6.80
C PRO A 14 2.43 -15.86 5.33
N GLU A 15 1.32 -16.35 4.78
CA GLU A 15 0.88 -16.05 3.41
C GLU A 15 0.50 -14.58 3.26
N PHE A 16 -0.23 -14.05 4.25
CA PHE A 16 -0.59 -12.63 4.29
C PHE A 16 0.66 -11.76 4.38
N LEU A 17 1.59 -12.08 5.28
CA LEU A 17 2.84 -11.32 5.45
C LEU A 17 3.66 -11.27 4.16
N ARG A 18 3.81 -12.40 3.47
CA ARG A 18 4.53 -12.46 2.18
C ARG A 18 3.84 -11.62 1.10
N ALA A 19 2.52 -11.64 1.02
CA ALA A 19 1.77 -10.84 0.05
C ALA A 19 1.84 -9.34 0.38
N ALA A 20 1.72 -9.00 1.67
CA ALA A 20 1.73 -7.62 2.15
C ALA A 20 3.07 -6.93 1.87
N GLN A 21 4.21 -7.61 2.01
CA GLN A 21 5.53 -7.01 1.73
C GLN A 21 5.69 -6.41 0.33
N GLY A 22 5.01 -6.96 -0.68
CA GLY A 22 5.01 -6.44 -2.05
C GLY A 22 3.86 -5.49 -2.37
N LEU A 23 2.88 -5.37 -1.47
CA LEU A 23 1.60 -4.72 -1.72
C LEU A 23 1.25 -3.61 -0.73
N LEU A 24 1.86 -3.52 0.44
CA LEU A 24 1.53 -2.54 1.48
C LEU A 24 2.84 -2.08 2.12
N ASP A 25 2.98 -0.79 2.38
CA ASP A 25 3.98 -0.36 3.36
C ASP A 25 3.51 -0.68 4.80
N GLU A 26 4.37 -0.43 5.78
CA GLU A 26 4.07 -0.77 7.18
C GLU A 26 2.87 0.02 7.72
N ALA A 27 2.71 1.27 7.32
CA ALA A 27 1.61 2.12 7.78
C ALA A 27 0.28 1.68 7.16
N GLU A 28 0.26 1.38 5.87
CA GLU A 28 -0.92 0.84 5.18
C GLU A 28 -1.32 -0.53 5.73
N LYS A 29 -0.34 -1.38 6.05
CA LYS A 29 -0.58 -2.69 6.68
C LYS A 29 -1.16 -2.53 8.08
N SER A 30 -0.58 -1.66 8.92
CA SER A 30 -1.11 -1.37 10.26
C SER A 30 -2.54 -0.87 10.19
N ALA A 31 -2.84 0.08 9.28
CA ALA A 31 -4.18 0.61 9.11
C ALA A 31 -5.20 -0.46 8.71
N LEU A 32 -4.81 -1.42 7.86
CA LEU A 32 -5.64 -2.57 7.50
C LEU A 32 -5.92 -3.47 8.71
N VAL A 33 -4.89 -3.79 9.50
CA VAL A 33 -5.02 -4.63 10.70
C VAL A 33 -5.91 -3.97 11.75
N ASP A 34 -5.69 -2.69 12.04
CA ASP A 34 -6.49 -1.92 12.99
C ASP A 34 -7.96 -1.84 12.56
N TYR A 35 -8.19 -1.66 11.25
CA TYR A 35 -9.52 -1.63 10.68
C TYR A 35 -10.26 -2.97 10.84
N ILE A 36 -9.60 -4.09 10.56
CA ILE A 36 -10.18 -5.44 10.73
C ILE A 36 -10.45 -5.72 12.21
N ALA A 37 -9.54 -5.34 13.10
CA ALA A 37 -9.70 -5.50 14.54
C ALA A 37 -10.96 -4.80 15.06
N ALA A 38 -11.23 -3.59 14.56
CA ALA A 38 -12.41 -2.80 14.93
C ALA A 38 -13.70 -3.26 14.21
N HIS A 39 -13.59 -3.89 13.04
CA HIS A 39 -14.73 -4.27 12.19
C HIS A 39 -14.64 -5.73 11.71
N PRO A 40 -14.72 -6.73 12.61
CA PRO A 40 -14.52 -8.14 12.26
C PRO A 40 -15.55 -8.70 11.25
N SER A 41 -16.71 -8.04 11.12
CA SER A 41 -17.79 -8.43 10.21
C SER A 41 -17.74 -7.74 8.85
N VAL A 42 -16.68 -6.97 8.55
CA VAL A 42 -16.55 -6.26 7.27
C VAL A 42 -16.27 -7.20 6.09
N GLY A 43 -16.70 -6.81 4.91
CA GLY A 43 -16.48 -7.54 3.66
C GLY A 43 -17.56 -8.58 3.35
N ASP A 44 -17.49 -9.13 2.15
CA ASP A 44 -18.48 -10.07 1.62
C ASP A 44 -18.27 -11.46 2.23
N LEU A 45 -19.32 -12.06 2.79
CA LEU A 45 -19.27 -13.42 3.30
C LEU A 45 -19.01 -14.41 2.16
N ILE A 46 -17.99 -15.25 2.30
CA ILE A 46 -17.70 -16.32 1.35
C ILE A 46 -18.49 -17.55 1.78
N VAL A 47 -19.57 -17.85 1.05
CA VAL A 47 -20.45 -18.99 1.37
C VAL A 47 -19.67 -20.31 1.31
N GLY A 48 -19.95 -21.21 2.25
CA GLY A 48 -19.32 -22.54 2.31
C GLY A 48 -17.95 -22.60 3.02
N THR A 49 -17.46 -21.48 3.55
CA THR A 49 -16.15 -21.40 4.23
C THR A 49 -16.22 -21.37 5.76
N GLY A 50 -17.43 -21.53 6.33
CA GLY A 50 -17.62 -21.50 7.79
C GLY A 50 -17.46 -20.11 8.42
N GLY A 51 -17.55 -19.02 7.64
CA GLY A 51 -17.56 -17.65 8.15
C GLY A 51 -16.47 -16.73 7.60
N ALA A 52 -15.64 -17.19 6.66
CA ALA A 52 -14.61 -16.34 6.06
C ALA A 52 -15.23 -15.19 5.24
N ARG A 53 -14.57 -14.04 5.25
CA ARG A 53 -15.03 -12.82 4.57
C ARG A 53 -13.96 -12.28 3.63
N LYS A 54 -14.41 -11.70 2.51
CA LYS A 54 -13.57 -11.03 1.53
C LYS A 54 -13.69 -9.52 1.67
N LEU A 55 -12.63 -8.88 2.16
CA LEU A 55 -12.50 -7.44 2.20
C LEU A 55 -11.79 -6.93 0.94
N ARG A 56 -12.35 -5.90 0.29
CA ARG A 56 -11.63 -5.13 -0.74
C ARG A 56 -11.03 -3.91 -0.06
N TRP A 57 -9.72 -3.93 0.14
CA TRP A 57 -8.98 -2.82 0.71
C TRP A 57 -8.39 -1.95 -0.40
N ALA A 58 -8.68 -0.66 -0.36
CA ALA A 58 -8.07 0.30 -1.28
C ALA A 58 -6.65 0.59 -0.79
N ILE A 59 -5.67 0.24 -1.62
CA ILE A 59 -4.26 0.53 -1.37
C ILE A 59 -3.95 1.88 -2.02
N GLY A 60 -3.26 2.78 -1.31
CA GLY A 60 -3.12 4.18 -1.69
C GLY A 60 -2.60 4.37 -3.12
N ASN A 61 -3.31 5.20 -3.90
CA ASN A 61 -2.96 5.75 -5.22
C ASN A 61 -2.21 4.85 -6.24
N ARG A 62 -2.39 3.52 -6.18
CA ARG A 62 -1.73 2.59 -7.11
C ARG A 62 -2.60 2.32 -8.33
N GLY A 63 -2.56 3.27 -9.27
CA GLY A 63 -2.97 3.05 -10.66
C GLY A 63 -1.98 2.14 -11.41
N LYS A 64 -2.43 1.57 -12.52
CA LYS A 64 -1.62 0.74 -13.43
C LYS A 64 -0.51 1.58 -14.08
N GLY A 65 0.62 1.78 -13.39
CA GLY A 65 1.81 2.37 -14.02
C GLY A 65 2.88 3.02 -13.16
N GLU A 66 2.66 3.42 -11.91
CA GLU A 66 3.66 4.24 -11.21
C GLU A 66 4.52 3.44 -10.22
N LYS A 67 5.74 3.13 -10.66
CA LYS A 67 6.91 2.95 -9.80
C LYS A 67 7.41 4.34 -9.38
N ALA A 68 7.22 4.70 -8.12
CA ALA A 68 8.25 5.23 -7.21
C ALA A 68 7.58 5.77 -5.94
N ASN A 69 8.00 5.28 -4.77
CA ASN A 69 7.70 5.88 -3.46
C ASN A 69 8.52 7.16 -3.29
N LEU A 70 8.29 8.17 -4.14
CA LEU A 70 8.92 9.48 -4.01
C LEU A 70 7.83 10.49 -3.66
N THR A 71 8.00 11.15 -2.52
CA THR A 71 7.25 12.33 -2.14
C THR A 71 7.44 13.43 -3.20
N LYS A 72 6.52 14.41 -3.22
CA LYS A 72 6.64 15.57 -4.13
C LYS A 72 7.96 16.33 -3.93
N ALA A 73 8.48 16.34 -2.70
CA ALA A 73 9.78 16.94 -2.37
C ALA A 73 10.92 16.15 -3.03
N GLU A 74 10.99 14.83 -2.81
CA GLU A 74 12.03 13.98 -3.40
C GLU A 74 11.98 13.97 -4.94
N ARG A 75 10.78 14.06 -5.54
CA ARG A 75 10.63 14.23 -6.99
C ARG A 75 11.21 15.56 -7.49
N ASN A 76 10.99 16.65 -6.75
CA ASN A 76 11.54 17.96 -7.10
C ASN A 76 13.06 17.99 -6.96
N GLU A 77 13.60 17.40 -5.89
CA GLU A 77 15.04 17.24 -5.69
C GLU A 77 15.66 16.42 -6.84
N LEU A 78 15.03 15.30 -7.21
CA LEU A 78 15.49 14.47 -8.32
C LEU A 78 15.45 15.21 -9.67
N ARG A 79 14.41 16.03 -9.91
CA ARG A 79 14.31 16.85 -11.13
C ARG A 79 15.47 17.84 -11.25
N ASP A 80 15.83 18.46 -10.14
CA ASP A 80 16.90 19.47 -10.12
C ASP A 80 18.26 18.79 -10.38
N VAL A 81 18.55 17.66 -9.70
CA VAL A 81 19.77 16.87 -9.92
C VAL A 81 19.88 16.33 -11.35
N LEU A 82 18.78 15.82 -11.93
CA LEU A 82 18.78 15.26 -13.28
C LEU A 82 18.99 16.33 -14.36
N SER A 83 18.58 17.59 -14.10
CA SER A 83 18.75 18.69 -15.05
C SER A 83 20.22 19.02 -15.31
N ASP A 84 21.05 18.92 -14.27
CA ASP A 84 22.50 19.14 -14.36
C ASP A 84 23.20 18.04 -15.16
N ILE A 85 22.81 16.79 -14.93
CA ILE A 85 23.33 15.64 -15.68
C ILE A 85 22.97 15.76 -17.17
N ALA A 86 21.73 16.15 -17.48
CA ALA A 86 21.28 16.36 -18.85
C ALA A 86 22.01 17.53 -19.55
N ALA A 87 22.41 18.56 -18.81
CA ALA A 87 23.23 19.65 -19.34
C ALA A 87 24.65 19.18 -19.70
N ILE A 88 25.26 18.34 -18.86
CA ILE A 88 26.58 17.76 -19.12
C ILE A 88 26.54 16.82 -20.34
N TYR A 89 25.52 15.96 -20.43
CA TYR A 89 25.37 15.06 -21.58
C TYR A 89 25.13 15.81 -22.90
N ARG A 90 24.38 16.92 -22.90
CA ARG A 90 24.22 17.76 -24.11
C ARG A 90 25.53 18.40 -24.56
N LYS A 91 26.33 18.93 -23.62
CA LYS A 91 27.61 19.58 -23.91
C LYS A 91 28.68 18.60 -24.41
N GLY A 92 28.58 17.32 -24.05
CA GLY A 92 29.47 16.27 -24.52
C GLY A 92 29.22 15.79 -25.96
N ARG A 93 28.06 16.11 -26.56
CA ARG A 93 27.67 15.66 -27.92
C ARG A 93 28.09 16.63 -29.03
N GLU A 94 28.73 17.74 -28.70
CA GLU A 94 29.21 18.77 -29.64
C GLU A 94 30.75 18.82 -29.73
N ARG A 95 31.45 17.75 -29.35
CA ARG A 95 32.90 17.57 -29.56
C ARG A 95 33.20 16.44 -30.54
#